data_AF-A0A834N188-F1
#
_entry.id   AF-A0A834N188-F1
#
_cell.length_a   1.000
_cell.length_b   1.000
_cell.length_c   1.000
_cell.angle_alpha   90.00
_cell.angle_beta   90.00
_cell.angle_gamma   90.00
#
_symmetry.space_group_name_H-M   'P 1'
#
loop_
_entity.id
_entity.type
_entity.pdbx_description
1 polymer ?
#
loop_
_entity_poly.entity_id
_entity_poly.type
_entity_poly.pdbx_seq_one_letter_code
_entity_poly.pdbx_strand_id
1 'polypeptide(L)'
;MSLREWYANREILLTGVTSELGQNLLEKILRTFPDVKVNLIVRTRNNLTKDDRVKKIFGSPGYERLREEDPDAISRVTIYEGNLIYDDLGITNEERERMKKKVSIVFHATGPHDAVFQFSEELPKLETLAAASTIFRHKGRINECLQNEHIPNIPLALIRVALLGPPLQEPMQGHVEEVKGTTALMVGAGYVLGDAQKSAELTPIDIASNTLIAAAWERAQRPKDVGAVVYNTATIGCTWGDLIEKGQWATKKFPYPTFGIRGITTIAWLHWTVVLFLEWLPSILCDTIPSDSFEAHSWRKLLICTCSGV
;
A
#
# COMPACT_ATOMS: atom_id res chain seq x y z
N MET A 1 14.51 22.72 14.79
CA MET A 1 14.28 21.39 15.40
C MET A 1 14.56 20.35 14.34
N SER A 2 15.40 19.36 14.61
CA SER A 2 15.67 18.30 13.63
C SER A 2 14.43 17.41 13.44
N LEU A 3 14.38 16.64 12.34
CA LEU A 3 13.26 15.73 12.08
C LEU A 3 13.06 14.70 13.20
N ARG A 4 14.15 14.17 13.77
CA ARG A 4 14.08 13.20 14.88
C ARG A 4 13.71 13.80 16.24
N GLU A 5 13.99 15.09 16.46
CA GLU A 5 13.59 15.81 17.69
C GLU A 5 12.13 16.28 17.66
N TRP A 6 11.66 16.68 16.47
CA TRP A 6 10.24 16.56 16.16
C TRP A 6 9.88 15.05 16.22
N TYR A 7 8.69 14.50 16.07
CA TYR A 7 8.44 13.04 16.39
C TYR A 7 8.76 12.53 17.81
N ALA A 8 9.91 12.80 18.45
CA ALA A 8 10.26 12.29 19.77
C ALA A 8 9.13 12.56 20.79
N ASN A 9 8.78 11.53 21.57
CA ASN A 9 7.71 11.55 22.58
C ASN A 9 6.31 11.95 22.06
N ARG A 10 6.06 11.86 20.75
CA ARG A 10 4.74 12.11 20.16
C ARG A 10 3.96 10.83 19.96
N GLU A 11 2.63 11.00 19.90
CA GLU A 11 1.69 9.93 19.66
C GLU A 11 1.05 10.11 18.28
N ILE A 12 1.16 9.06 17.47
CA ILE A 12 0.75 9.00 16.07
C ILE A 12 -0.56 8.21 15.97
N LEU A 13 -1.48 8.65 15.13
CA LEU A 13 -2.56 7.81 14.61
C LEU A 13 -2.21 7.40 13.18
N LEU A 14 -2.13 6.10 12.92
CA LEU A 14 -1.90 5.55 11.60
C LEU A 14 -3.13 4.77 11.12
N THR A 15 -3.72 5.22 10.02
CA THR A 15 -4.82 4.55 9.33
C THR A 15 -4.34 3.93 8.01
N GLY A 16 -5.01 2.86 7.58
CA GLY A 16 -4.60 2.12 6.37
C GLY A 16 -3.37 1.22 6.59
N VAL A 17 -3.03 0.87 7.84
CA VAL A 17 -1.85 0.06 8.19
C VAL A 17 -1.79 -1.30 7.51
N THR A 18 -2.92 -1.86 7.08
CA THR A 18 -2.96 -3.18 6.44
C THR A 18 -2.67 -3.13 4.93
N SER A 19 -2.42 -1.95 4.39
CA SER A 19 -1.89 -1.78 3.03
C SER A 19 -0.37 -1.91 3.05
N GLU A 20 0.24 -2.28 1.94
CA GLU A 20 1.71 -2.35 1.85
C GLU A 20 2.36 -1.02 2.29
N LEU A 21 1.79 0.13 1.89
CA LEU A 21 2.32 1.45 2.27
C LEU A 21 2.22 1.68 3.77
N GLY A 22 1.06 1.34 4.36
CA GLY A 22 0.85 1.45 5.79
C GLY A 22 1.76 0.53 6.60
N GLN A 23 2.00 -0.69 6.12
CA GLN A 23 2.91 -1.64 6.76
C GLN A 23 4.37 -1.15 6.70
N ASN A 24 4.82 -0.68 5.53
CA ASN A 24 6.17 -0.12 5.38
C ASN A 24 6.35 1.15 6.23
N LEU A 25 5.36 2.03 6.25
CA LEU A 25 5.38 3.25 7.06
C LEU A 25 5.43 2.93 8.56
N LEU A 26 4.64 1.97 9.04
CA LEU A 26 4.67 1.56 10.45
C LEU A 26 6.05 1.00 10.85
N GLU A 27 6.62 0.09 10.04
CA GLU A 27 7.97 -0.44 10.28
C GLU A 27 8.97 0.71 10.38
N LYS A 28 8.95 1.62 9.40
CA LYS A 28 9.88 2.74 9.32
C LYS A 28 9.77 3.65 10.53
N ILE A 29 8.55 3.96 10.96
CA ILE A 29 8.27 4.79 12.14
C ILE A 29 8.82 4.13 13.40
N LEU A 30 8.48 2.85 13.63
CA LEU A 30 8.89 2.13 14.83
C LEU A 30 10.41 1.98 14.89
N ARG A 31 11.06 1.65 13.76
CA ARG A 31 12.52 1.50 13.69
C ARG A 31 13.27 2.83 13.84
N THR A 32 12.75 3.90 13.25
CA THR A 32 13.48 5.19 13.19
C THR A 32 13.25 6.04 14.43
N PHE A 33 12.08 5.93 15.06
CA PHE A 33 11.67 6.74 16.20
C PHE A 33 11.33 5.81 17.38
N PRO A 34 12.27 5.54 18.31
CA PRO A 34 12.01 4.64 19.44
C PRO A 34 11.00 5.22 20.45
N ASP A 35 10.92 6.54 20.58
CA ASP A 35 10.10 7.21 21.60
C ASP A 35 8.66 7.49 21.17
N VAL A 36 8.25 7.11 19.95
CA VAL A 36 6.87 7.33 19.48
C VAL A 36 5.95 6.21 19.93
N LYS A 37 4.69 6.59 20.18
CA LYS A 37 3.58 5.65 20.34
C LYS A 37 2.69 5.71 19.11
N VAL A 38 2.20 4.56 18.65
CA VAL A 38 1.39 4.47 17.44
C VAL A 38 0.03 3.87 17.76
N ASN A 39 -1.03 4.57 17.40
CA ASN A 39 -2.40 4.10 17.46
C ASN A 39 -2.81 3.61 16.07
N LEU A 40 -3.34 2.39 15.98
CA LEU A 40 -3.80 1.79 14.73
C LEU A 40 -5.30 1.59 14.77
N ILE A 41 -5.99 1.97 13.70
CA ILE A 41 -7.40 1.59 13.50
C ILE A 41 -7.46 0.46 12.47
N VAL A 42 -7.92 -0.70 12.93
CA VAL A 42 -7.95 -1.93 12.13
C VAL A 42 -9.34 -2.54 12.24
N ARG A 43 -9.95 -2.81 11.09
CA ARG A 43 -11.22 -3.55 11.03
C ARG A 43 -10.99 -5.05 11.10
N THR A 44 -11.92 -5.79 11.69
CA THR A 44 -12.06 -7.22 11.51
C THR A 44 -12.37 -7.53 10.04
N ARG A 45 -11.73 -8.55 9.48
CA ARG A 45 -11.94 -8.99 8.10
C ARG A 45 -11.56 -10.47 7.96
N ASN A 46 -12.33 -11.23 7.19
CA ASN A 46 -12.07 -12.65 6.91
C ASN A 46 -11.92 -13.48 8.21
N ASN A 47 -12.75 -13.20 9.22
CA ASN A 47 -12.71 -13.84 10.55
C ASN A 47 -11.41 -13.64 11.35
N LEU A 48 -10.54 -12.71 10.93
CA LEU A 48 -9.36 -12.31 11.71
C LEU A 48 -9.66 -11.04 12.50
N THR A 49 -9.41 -11.10 13.81
CA THR A 49 -9.55 -9.96 14.72
C THR A 49 -8.50 -8.88 14.43
N LYS A 50 -8.67 -7.66 14.97
CA LYS A 50 -7.64 -6.61 14.88
C LYS A 50 -6.26 -7.10 15.34
N ASP A 51 -6.21 -7.87 16.42
CA ASP A 51 -4.96 -8.35 17.03
C ASP A 51 -4.29 -9.40 16.14
N ASP A 52 -5.07 -10.34 15.58
CA ASP A 52 -4.53 -11.35 14.66
C ASP A 52 -3.96 -10.72 13.39
N ARG A 53 -4.65 -9.70 12.87
CA ARG A 53 -4.20 -8.98 11.67
C ARG A 53 -2.88 -8.24 11.93
N VAL A 54 -2.75 -7.57 13.07
CA VAL A 54 -1.49 -6.88 13.42
C VAL A 54 -0.39 -7.87 13.76
N LYS A 55 -0.66 -8.96 14.48
CA LYS A 55 0.32 -10.03 14.73
C LYS A 55 0.86 -10.61 13.42
N LYS A 56 0.00 -10.80 12.40
CA LYS A 56 0.44 -11.26 11.08
C LYS A 56 1.41 -10.26 10.42
N ILE A 57 1.12 -8.96 10.49
CA ILE A 57 2.00 -7.90 9.97
C ILE A 57 3.36 -7.95 10.68
N PHE A 58 3.36 -7.97 12.01
CA PHE A 58 4.59 -8.04 12.81
C PHE A 58 5.35 -9.35 12.67
N GLY A 59 4.72 -10.43 12.20
CA GLY A 59 5.35 -11.71 11.89
C GLY A 59 5.87 -11.82 10.45
N SER A 60 5.63 -10.83 9.60
CA SER A 60 6.07 -10.84 8.20
C SER A 60 7.60 -10.76 8.09
N PRO A 61 8.20 -11.21 6.97
CA PRO A 61 9.62 -11.01 6.71
C PRO A 61 10.03 -9.54 6.66
N GLY A 62 9.15 -8.65 6.17
CA GLY A 62 9.41 -7.20 6.15
C GLY A 62 9.66 -6.59 7.53
N TYR A 63 9.20 -7.23 8.60
CA TYR A 63 9.40 -6.80 9.99
C TYR A 63 10.55 -7.52 10.70
N GLU A 64 11.27 -8.42 10.02
CA GLU A 64 12.37 -9.21 10.62
C GLU A 64 13.43 -8.31 11.25
N ARG A 65 13.94 -7.34 10.49
CA ARG A 65 14.91 -6.36 10.99
C ARG A 65 14.43 -5.62 12.23
N LEU A 66 13.16 -5.17 12.26
CA LEU A 66 12.59 -4.48 13.42
C LEU A 66 12.56 -5.39 14.64
N ARG A 67 12.18 -6.66 14.48
CA ARG A 67 12.16 -7.64 15.59
C ARG A 67 13.56 -7.94 16.13
N GLU A 68 14.58 -7.89 15.29
CA GLU A 68 15.97 -8.08 15.70
C GLU A 68 16.55 -6.85 16.41
N GLU A 69 16.28 -5.64 15.89
CA GLU A 69 16.81 -4.39 16.44
C GLU A 69 16.05 -3.90 17.69
N ASP A 70 14.71 -4.05 17.72
CA ASP A 70 13.83 -3.64 18.82
C ASP A 70 12.67 -4.67 19.00
N PRO A 71 12.91 -5.79 19.71
CA PRO A 71 11.91 -6.83 19.93
C PRO A 71 10.62 -6.32 20.61
N ASP A 72 10.74 -5.26 21.41
CA ASP A 72 9.64 -4.68 22.19
C ASP A 72 8.90 -3.57 21.41
N ALA A 73 9.24 -3.31 20.15
CA ALA A 73 8.61 -2.27 19.33
C ALA A 73 7.07 -2.36 19.30
N ILE A 74 6.52 -3.59 19.32
CA ILE A 74 5.07 -3.82 19.31
C ILE A 74 4.39 -3.27 20.57
N SER A 75 5.08 -3.17 21.71
CA SER A 75 4.53 -2.61 22.96
C SER A 75 4.19 -1.12 22.84
N ARG A 76 4.76 -0.43 21.83
CA ARG A 76 4.50 0.97 21.52
C ARG A 76 3.26 1.15 20.63
N VAL A 77 2.61 0.06 20.22
CA VAL A 77 1.45 0.05 19.35
C VAL A 77 0.17 -0.25 20.12
N THR A 78 -0.82 0.62 20.00
CA THR A 78 -2.17 0.42 20.53
C THR A 78 -3.15 0.19 19.39
N ILE A 79 -3.89 -0.92 19.41
CA ILE A 79 -4.76 -1.35 18.31
C ILE A 79 -6.23 -1.14 18.69
N TYR A 80 -6.96 -0.43 17.84
CA TYR A 80 -8.38 -0.14 17.99
C TYR A 80 -9.17 -0.87 16.92
N GLU A 81 -10.31 -1.42 17.30
CA GLU A 81 -11.25 -1.99 16.35
C GLU A 81 -12.01 -0.81 15.73
N GLY A 82 -11.99 -0.68 14.40
CA GLY A 82 -12.71 0.41 13.74
C GLY A 82 -12.74 0.30 12.23
N ASN A 83 -13.61 1.09 11.59
CA ASN A 83 -13.81 1.11 10.15
C ASN A 83 -13.91 2.55 9.66
N LEU A 84 -13.03 2.91 8.71
CA LEU A 84 -12.92 4.27 8.17
C LEU A 84 -14.14 4.72 7.36
N ILE A 85 -15.08 3.81 7.05
CA ILE A 85 -16.36 4.13 6.37
C ILE A 85 -17.42 4.60 7.37
N TYR A 86 -17.31 4.19 8.63
CA TYR A 86 -18.31 4.52 9.64
C TYR A 86 -18.02 5.89 10.26
N ASP A 87 -19.09 6.52 10.73
CA ASP A 87 -19.00 7.72 11.56
C ASP A 87 -18.10 7.46 12.76
N ASP A 88 -17.36 8.49 13.16
CA ASP A 88 -16.38 8.42 14.26
C ASP A 88 -15.38 7.25 14.13
N LEU A 89 -15.09 6.78 12.90
CA LEU A 89 -14.17 5.68 12.61
C LEU A 89 -14.59 4.32 13.21
N GLY A 90 -15.81 4.21 13.74
CA GLY A 90 -16.32 3.02 14.41
C GLY A 90 -15.60 2.66 15.72
N ILE A 91 -14.91 3.60 16.36
CA ILE A 91 -14.28 3.42 17.68
C ILE A 91 -15.21 3.85 18.81
N THR A 92 -14.95 3.40 20.03
CA THR A 92 -15.74 3.79 21.20
C THR A 92 -15.46 5.24 21.64
N ASN A 93 -16.40 5.85 22.37
CA ASN A 93 -16.22 7.20 22.92
C ASN A 93 -15.01 7.30 23.86
N GLU A 94 -14.74 6.27 24.66
CA GLU A 94 -13.58 6.25 25.57
C GLU A 94 -12.24 6.26 24.79
N GLU A 95 -12.17 5.46 23.73
CA GLU A 95 -11.01 5.39 22.84
C GLU A 95 -10.81 6.70 22.08
N ARG A 96 -11.90 7.31 21.60
CA ARG A 96 -11.92 8.62 20.96
C ARG A 96 -11.37 9.72 21.87
N GLU A 97 -11.86 9.79 23.11
CA GLU A 97 -11.36 10.76 24.09
C GLU A 97 -9.90 10.52 24.48
N ARG A 98 -9.45 9.25 24.51
CA ARG A 98 -8.04 8.93 24.72
C ARG A 98 -7.16 9.47 23.60
N MET A 99 -7.56 9.27 22.34
CA MET A 99 -6.82 9.77 21.18
C MET A 99 -6.78 11.30 21.16
N LYS A 100 -7.91 11.98 21.39
CA LYS A 100 -7.99 13.46 21.45
C LYS A 100 -6.99 14.08 22.42
N LYS A 101 -6.71 13.40 23.54
CA LYS A 101 -5.78 13.92 24.56
C LYS A 101 -4.31 13.79 24.19
N LYS A 102 -3.94 12.90 23.26
CA LYS A 102 -2.53 12.50 23.07
C LYS A 102 -2.05 12.57 21.62
N VAL A 103 -2.89 12.21 20.65
CA VAL A 103 -2.51 12.17 19.23
C VAL A 103 -2.16 13.58 18.76
N SER A 104 -0.99 13.72 18.16
CA SER A 104 -0.47 14.97 17.61
C SER A 104 -0.12 14.88 16.13
N ILE A 105 -0.01 13.66 15.59
CA ILE A 105 0.31 13.41 14.18
C ILE A 105 -0.65 12.36 13.66
N VAL A 106 -1.22 12.59 12.49
CA VAL A 106 -2.07 11.61 11.80
C VAL A 106 -1.44 11.23 10.47
N PHE A 107 -1.29 9.94 10.22
CA PHE A 107 -0.95 9.39 8.92
C PHE A 107 -2.13 8.62 8.34
N HIS A 108 -2.48 8.94 7.10
CA HIS A 108 -3.45 8.20 6.31
C HIS A 108 -2.77 7.57 5.10
N ALA A 109 -2.46 6.28 5.19
CA ALA A 109 -1.75 5.58 4.13
C ALA A 109 -2.68 5.19 2.96
N THR A 110 -3.92 4.80 3.24
CA THR A 110 -4.91 4.47 2.21
C THR A 110 -6.32 4.32 2.80
N GLY A 111 -7.32 4.37 1.91
CA GLY A 111 -8.72 4.09 2.24
C GLY A 111 -9.64 5.29 1.96
N PRO A 112 -10.91 5.22 2.41
CA PRO A 112 -11.74 6.39 2.59
C PRO A 112 -11.11 7.34 3.61
N HIS A 113 -11.17 8.64 3.36
CA HIS A 113 -10.50 9.65 4.18
C HIS A 113 -11.46 10.59 4.91
N ASP A 114 -12.73 10.69 4.49
CA ASP A 114 -13.71 11.65 5.01
C ASP A 114 -13.81 11.62 6.54
N ALA A 115 -14.11 10.45 7.11
CA ALA A 115 -14.21 10.27 8.56
C ALA A 115 -12.87 10.50 9.28
N VAL A 116 -11.73 10.19 8.63
CA VAL A 116 -10.39 10.42 9.20
C VAL A 116 -10.09 11.91 9.27
N PHE A 117 -10.44 12.66 8.23
CA PHE A 117 -10.21 14.10 8.16
C PHE A 117 -11.09 14.81 9.18
N GLN A 118 -12.39 14.48 9.23
CA GLN A 118 -13.32 15.01 10.22
C GLN A 118 -12.84 14.73 11.66
N PHE A 119 -12.47 13.49 11.97
CA PHE A 119 -11.93 13.13 13.28
C PHE A 119 -10.66 13.93 13.62
N SER A 120 -9.82 14.21 12.63
CA SER A 120 -8.57 14.93 12.82
C SER A 120 -8.77 16.41 13.14
N GLU A 121 -9.84 17.04 12.65
CA GLU A 121 -10.20 18.42 13.02
C GLU A 121 -10.55 18.53 14.52
N GLU A 122 -11.03 17.44 15.11
CA GLU A 122 -11.39 17.42 16.53
C GLU A 122 -10.20 17.14 17.46
N LEU A 123 -9.00 16.90 16.93
CA LEU A 123 -7.80 16.61 17.72
C LEU A 123 -7.14 17.93 18.18
N PRO A 124 -7.26 18.33 19.46
CA PRO A 124 -6.76 19.63 19.92
C PRO A 124 -5.24 19.77 19.86
N LYS A 125 -4.51 18.65 19.89
CA LYS A 125 -3.04 18.60 19.84
C LYS A 125 -2.48 18.34 18.45
N LEU A 126 -3.32 18.28 17.42
CA LEU A 126 -2.87 18.00 16.06
C LEU A 126 -1.86 19.07 15.59
N GLU A 127 -0.66 18.62 15.27
CA GLU A 127 0.37 19.41 14.59
C GLU A 127 0.28 19.23 13.08
N THR A 128 0.03 18.01 12.60
CA THR A 128 -0.14 17.75 11.15
C THR A 128 -0.90 16.46 10.85
N LEU A 129 -1.60 16.47 9.72
CA LEU A 129 -2.13 15.28 9.06
C LEU A 129 -1.43 15.09 7.73
N ALA A 130 -0.80 13.94 7.53
CA ALA A 130 -0.19 13.55 6.27
C ALA A 130 -0.95 12.39 5.63
N ALA A 131 -1.48 12.61 4.43
CA ALA A 131 -2.33 11.66 3.72
C ALA A 131 -1.72 11.31 2.36
N ALA A 132 -1.56 10.02 2.10
CA ALA A 132 -1.26 9.54 0.76
C ALA A 132 -2.54 9.57 -0.09
N SER A 133 -2.44 10.13 -1.28
CA SER A 133 -3.49 10.08 -2.30
C SER A 133 -2.94 9.46 -3.57
N THR A 134 -3.71 8.54 -4.13
CA THR A 134 -3.49 8.00 -5.47
C THR A 134 -4.54 8.57 -6.40
N ILE A 135 -4.19 8.70 -7.66
CA ILE A 135 -5.06 9.14 -8.78
C ILE A 135 -6.25 8.21 -9.07
N PHE A 136 -6.48 7.14 -8.30
CA PHE A 136 -7.44 6.09 -8.62
C PHE A 136 -8.56 5.95 -7.57
N ARG A 137 -9.65 6.75 -7.68
CA ARG A 137 -10.98 6.30 -7.21
C ARG A 137 -12.16 7.09 -7.78
N HIS A 138 -12.81 6.55 -8.83
CA HIS A 138 -14.27 6.31 -8.93
C HIS A 138 -14.58 5.61 -10.28
N LYS A 139 -15.34 4.49 -10.27
CA LYS A 139 -16.02 3.84 -11.42
C LYS A 139 -15.42 4.09 -12.83
N GLY A 140 -14.17 3.68 -13.07
CA GLY A 140 -13.57 3.74 -14.41
C GLY A 140 -13.25 5.14 -14.96
N ARG A 141 -13.23 6.19 -14.13
CA ARG A 141 -12.75 7.52 -14.50
C ARG A 141 -11.44 7.83 -13.77
N ILE A 142 -10.41 8.15 -14.53
CA ILE A 142 -9.12 8.66 -14.02
C ILE A 142 -9.35 10.12 -13.64
N ASN A 143 -9.59 10.38 -12.36
CA ASN A 143 -9.66 11.72 -11.80
C ASN A 143 -8.70 11.79 -10.62
N GLU A 144 -7.92 12.87 -10.53
CA GLU A 144 -7.11 13.18 -9.36
C GLU A 144 -8.03 13.47 -8.17
N CYS A 145 -8.22 12.48 -7.29
CA CYS A 145 -9.17 12.59 -6.19
C CYS A 145 -8.48 13.09 -4.91
N LEU A 146 -8.57 14.40 -4.69
CA LEU A 146 -9.17 14.92 -3.46
C LEU A 146 -10.48 15.61 -3.87
N GLN A 147 -11.51 14.85 -4.30
CA GLN A 147 -12.85 15.43 -4.31
C GLN A 147 -13.43 15.31 -2.90
N ASN A 148 -12.83 16.06 -1.98
CA ASN A 148 -13.61 16.55 -0.87
C ASN A 148 -14.37 17.77 -1.40
N GLU A 149 -15.67 17.85 -1.12
CA GLU A 149 -16.35 19.15 -1.08
C GLU A 149 -15.77 20.03 0.06
N HIS A 150 -15.05 19.41 1.01
CA HIS A 150 -14.51 20.05 2.22
C HIS A 150 -13.02 19.75 2.48
N ILE A 151 -12.13 20.70 2.19
CA ILE A 151 -10.73 20.62 2.65
C ILE A 151 -10.73 20.93 4.15
N PRO A 152 -10.22 20.02 5.02
CA PRO A 152 -10.27 20.24 6.45
C PRO A 152 -9.37 21.42 6.83
N ASN A 153 -9.78 22.20 7.82
CA ASN A 153 -9.05 23.38 8.28
C ASN A 153 -7.94 23.00 9.27
N ILE A 154 -7.06 22.09 8.85
CA ILE A 154 -5.94 21.56 9.63
C ILE A 154 -4.65 21.60 8.81
N PRO A 155 -3.47 21.49 9.44
CA PRO A 155 -2.20 21.38 8.74
C PRO A 155 -2.05 20.09 7.93
N LEU A 156 -2.63 20.09 6.73
CA LEU A 156 -2.69 18.94 5.82
C LEU A 156 -1.48 18.92 4.86
N ALA A 157 -0.75 17.81 4.86
CA ALA A 157 0.20 17.43 3.82
C ALA A 157 -0.42 16.31 2.98
N LEU A 158 -0.67 16.58 1.70
CA LEU A 158 -1.13 15.59 0.74
C LEU A 158 0.05 15.06 -0.06
N ILE A 159 0.27 13.75 -0.02
CA ILE A 159 1.35 13.10 -0.74
C ILE A 159 0.73 12.36 -1.93
N ARG A 160 0.99 12.86 -3.15
CA ARG A 160 0.59 12.21 -4.39
C ARG A 160 1.58 11.10 -4.70
N VAL A 161 1.08 9.88 -4.59
CA VAL A 161 1.79 8.66 -4.97
C VAL A 161 1.28 8.18 -6.31
N ALA A 162 2.22 7.77 -7.17
CA ALA A 162 1.88 7.07 -8.40
C ALA A 162 1.55 5.60 -8.09
N LEU A 163 1.81 4.67 -9.02
CA LEU A 163 1.69 3.26 -8.70
C LEU A 163 2.77 2.87 -7.69
N LEU A 164 2.40 2.18 -6.61
CA LEU A 164 3.38 1.70 -5.65
C LEU A 164 4.11 0.49 -6.20
N GLY A 165 5.42 0.45 -6.02
CA GLY A 165 6.27 -0.69 -6.32
C GLY A 165 6.99 -1.20 -5.07
N PRO A 166 7.75 -2.30 -5.21
CA PRO A 166 8.57 -2.83 -4.14
C PRO A 166 9.52 -1.78 -3.56
N PRO A 167 9.93 -1.92 -2.29
CA PRO A 167 10.90 -1.03 -1.67
C PRO A 167 12.24 -1.08 -2.41
N LEU A 168 12.84 0.11 -2.59
CA LEU A 168 14.16 0.23 -3.20
C LEU A 168 15.26 -0.26 -2.25
N GLN A 169 15.12 0.02 -0.96
CA GLN A 169 16.10 -0.33 0.09
C GLN A 169 15.45 -0.89 1.35
N GLU A 170 14.47 -0.22 1.94
CA GLU A 170 14.00 -0.53 3.31
C GLU A 170 12.52 -0.96 3.37
N PRO A 171 12.12 -1.83 4.32
CA PRO A 171 12.95 -2.55 5.29
C PRO A 171 13.78 -3.68 4.66
N MET A 172 13.33 -4.20 3.53
CA MET A 172 14.00 -5.27 2.78
C MET A 172 13.83 -4.99 1.29
N GLN A 173 14.94 -4.82 0.58
CA GLN A 173 14.95 -4.50 -0.84
C GLN A 173 14.14 -5.51 -1.67
N GLY A 174 13.24 -5.01 -2.53
CA GLY A 174 12.45 -5.83 -3.43
C GLY A 174 11.41 -6.73 -2.74
N HIS A 175 11.20 -6.58 -1.43
CA HIS A 175 10.23 -7.38 -0.70
C HIS A 175 8.80 -7.11 -1.18
N VAL A 176 8.06 -8.19 -1.44
CA VAL A 176 6.66 -8.15 -1.85
C VAL A 176 5.92 -9.17 -0.99
N GLU A 177 4.94 -8.70 -0.21
CA GLU A 177 4.09 -9.59 0.58
C GLU A 177 3.02 -10.25 -0.29
N GLU A 178 2.40 -9.45 -1.15
CA GLU A 178 1.31 -9.88 -2.02
C GLU A 178 1.58 -9.41 -3.45
N VAL A 179 1.52 -10.34 -4.40
CA VAL A 179 1.70 -10.03 -5.82
C VAL A 179 0.43 -9.34 -6.32
N LYS A 180 0.42 -8.01 -6.35
CA LYS A 180 -0.73 -7.16 -6.71
C LYS A 180 -0.30 -5.99 -7.59
N GLY A 181 -1.22 -5.55 -8.45
CA GLY A 181 -1.03 -4.36 -9.28
C GLY A 181 0.26 -4.43 -10.10
N THR A 182 1.24 -3.58 -9.77
CA THR A 182 2.51 -3.48 -10.47
C THR A 182 3.41 -4.69 -10.27
N THR A 183 3.41 -5.31 -9.09
CA THR A 183 4.19 -6.53 -8.85
C THR A 183 3.59 -7.71 -9.59
N ALA A 184 2.25 -7.79 -9.66
CA ALA A 184 1.56 -8.73 -10.53
C ALA A 184 1.88 -8.48 -12.01
N LEU A 185 1.97 -7.23 -12.46
CA LEU A 185 2.38 -6.92 -13.83
C LEU A 185 3.82 -7.35 -14.12
N MET A 186 4.76 -7.08 -13.21
CA MET A 186 6.18 -7.42 -13.38
C MET A 186 6.44 -8.93 -13.35
N VAL A 187 5.74 -9.65 -12.47
CA VAL A 187 6.00 -11.07 -12.20
C VAL A 187 5.03 -11.99 -12.94
N GLY A 188 3.77 -11.62 -13.09
CA GLY A 188 2.69 -12.52 -13.50
C GLY A 188 1.98 -12.17 -14.79
N ALA A 189 1.84 -10.89 -15.16
CA ALA A 189 1.11 -10.51 -16.35
C ALA A 189 1.80 -11.08 -17.60
N GLY A 190 1.01 -11.78 -18.41
CA GLY A 190 1.44 -12.28 -19.71
C GLY A 190 1.64 -11.13 -20.69
N TYR A 191 0.67 -10.95 -21.59
CA TYR A 191 0.81 -10.02 -22.70
C TYR A 191 -0.18 -8.85 -22.57
N VAL A 192 0.31 -7.65 -22.27
CA VAL A 192 -0.51 -6.50 -21.91
C VAL A 192 -0.73 -5.54 -23.08
N LEU A 193 -1.93 -4.98 -23.19
CA LEU A 193 -2.22 -3.90 -24.13
C LEU A 193 -1.71 -2.56 -23.55
N GLY A 194 -0.71 -1.96 -24.19
CA GLY A 194 -0.11 -0.71 -23.74
C GLY A 194 1.08 -0.28 -24.61
N ASP A 195 1.60 0.91 -24.34
CA ASP A 195 2.81 1.42 -25.00
C ASP A 195 4.02 1.20 -24.09
N ALA A 196 4.94 0.34 -24.54
CA ALA A 196 6.17 -0.02 -23.83
C ALA A 196 7.06 1.19 -23.53
N GLN A 197 7.03 2.22 -24.39
CA GLN A 197 7.92 3.37 -24.31
C GLN A 197 7.43 4.43 -23.31
N LYS A 198 6.22 4.26 -22.76
CA LYS A 198 5.69 5.17 -21.75
C LYS A 198 6.36 4.92 -20.40
N SER A 199 6.53 6.01 -19.65
CA SER A 199 7.03 5.97 -18.28
C SER A 199 6.14 5.08 -17.42
N ALA A 200 6.75 4.12 -16.74
CA ALA A 200 6.12 3.42 -15.64
C ALA A 200 6.19 4.34 -14.43
N GLU A 201 5.14 5.13 -14.20
CA GLU A 201 5.02 5.98 -13.02
C GLU A 201 4.91 5.12 -11.75
N LEU A 202 6.06 4.58 -11.32
CA LEU A 202 6.22 3.67 -10.20
C LEU A 202 7.02 4.38 -9.10
N THR A 203 6.41 4.48 -7.92
CA THR A 203 7.04 5.01 -6.71
C THR A 203 7.43 3.83 -5.81
N PRO A 204 8.71 3.66 -5.45
CA PRO A 204 9.11 2.69 -4.44
C PRO A 204 8.44 3.00 -3.11
N ILE A 205 7.94 1.98 -2.43
CA ILE A 205 7.11 2.17 -1.23
C ILE A 205 7.87 2.82 -0.07
N ASP A 206 9.17 2.59 0.04
CA ASP A 206 10.04 3.22 1.02
C ASP A 206 10.29 4.71 0.75
N ILE A 207 10.35 5.10 -0.53
CA ILE A 207 10.37 6.52 -0.92
C ILE A 207 9.03 7.18 -0.58
N ALA A 208 7.90 6.50 -0.79
CA ALA A 208 6.59 7.02 -0.39
C ALA A 208 6.49 7.20 1.13
N SER A 209 6.90 6.21 1.92
CA SER A 209 6.94 6.29 3.39
C SER A 209 7.87 7.41 3.89
N ASN A 210 9.07 7.52 3.33
CA ASN A 210 10.00 8.60 3.67
C ASN A 210 9.42 9.98 3.33
N THR A 211 8.71 10.10 2.21
CA THR A 211 8.05 11.34 1.81
C THR A 211 6.93 11.70 2.78
N LEU A 212 6.11 10.73 3.21
CA LEU A 212 5.08 10.95 4.23
C LEU A 212 5.67 11.50 5.53
N ILE A 213 6.73 10.88 6.03
CA ILE A 213 7.42 11.30 7.26
C ILE A 213 8.02 12.70 7.09
N ALA A 214 8.76 12.94 6.01
CA ALA A 214 9.38 14.24 5.77
C ALA A 214 8.35 15.36 5.56
N ALA A 215 7.28 15.09 4.80
CA ALA A 215 6.23 16.05 4.51
C ALA A 215 5.41 16.43 5.74
N ALA A 216 5.15 15.47 6.65
CA ALA A 216 4.51 15.76 7.94
C ALA A 216 5.37 16.73 8.77
N TRP A 217 6.67 16.45 8.92
CA TRP A 217 7.59 17.31 9.65
C TRP A 217 7.72 18.71 9.03
N GLU A 218 7.80 18.79 7.70
CA GLU A 218 7.86 20.06 6.98
C GLU A 218 6.57 20.85 7.18
N ARG A 219 5.40 20.20 6.99
CA ARG A 219 4.10 20.85 7.13
C ARG A 219 3.89 21.39 8.53
N ALA A 220 4.32 20.67 9.56
CA ALA A 220 4.19 21.11 10.95
C ALA A 220 5.01 22.37 11.27
N GLN A 221 6.09 22.64 10.52
CA GLN A 221 6.90 23.85 10.69
C GLN A 221 6.31 25.08 9.99
N ARG A 222 5.39 24.87 9.04
CA ARG A 222 4.71 25.97 8.35
C ARG A 222 3.58 26.55 9.21
N PRO A 223 3.29 27.86 9.08
CA PRO A 223 2.14 28.48 9.73
C PRO A 223 0.81 27.74 9.45
N LYS A 224 -0.13 27.80 10.40
CA LYS A 224 -1.42 27.08 10.30
C LYS A 224 -2.39 27.70 9.30
N ASP A 225 -2.21 28.98 8.96
CA ASP A 225 -2.97 29.72 7.94
C ASP A 225 -2.63 29.29 6.51
N VAL A 226 -1.46 28.65 6.31
CA VAL A 226 -1.16 27.98 5.04
C VAL A 226 -2.11 26.79 4.92
N GLY A 227 -2.88 26.71 3.83
CA GLY A 227 -3.80 25.60 3.60
C GLY A 227 -3.10 24.25 3.39
N ALA A 228 -3.80 23.32 2.75
CA ALA A 228 -3.24 22.03 2.38
C ALA A 228 -2.03 22.19 1.44
N VAL A 229 -0.94 21.47 1.70
CA VAL A 229 0.26 21.45 0.86
C VAL A 229 0.36 20.11 0.14
N VAL A 230 0.64 20.15 -1.16
CA VAL A 230 0.72 18.96 -2.01
C VAL A 230 2.18 18.63 -2.33
N TYR A 231 2.56 17.37 -2.12
CA TYR A 231 3.87 16.80 -2.41
C TYR A 231 3.75 15.70 -3.46
N ASN A 232 4.59 15.73 -4.49
CA ASN A 232 4.68 14.63 -5.47
C ASN A 232 5.83 13.71 -5.09
N THR A 233 5.59 12.39 -5.05
CA THR A 233 6.67 11.43 -4.79
C THR A 233 7.57 11.22 -6.00
N ALA A 234 8.85 10.97 -5.74
CA ALA A 234 9.79 10.60 -6.79
C ALA A 234 9.47 9.21 -7.34
N THR A 235 9.55 9.05 -8.66
CA THR A 235 9.38 7.78 -9.36
C THR A 235 10.74 7.19 -9.73
N ILE A 236 10.79 5.89 -10.05
CA ILE A 236 12.04 5.20 -10.42
C ILE A 236 12.62 5.63 -11.78
N GLY A 237 11.86 6.40 -12.58
CA GLY A 237 12.32 6.93 -13.86
C GLY A 237 12.63 5.87 -14.91
N CYS A 238 11.76 4.87 -15.09
CA CYS A 238 11.90 3.86 -16.16
C CYS A 238 10.65 3.73 -17.02
N THR A 239 10.76 3.03 -18.14
CA THR A 239 9.62 2.71 -19.02
C THR A 239 8.95 1.39 -18.64
N TRP A 240 7.74 1.16 -19.15
CA TRP A 240 7.10 -0.15 -19.03
C TRP A 240 7.89 -1.26 -19.74
N GLY A 241 8.53 -0.94 -20.86
CA GLY A 241 9.43 -1.85 -21.58
C GLY A 241 10.60 -2.30 -20.71
N ASP A 242 11.27 -1.36 -20.01
CA ASP A 242 12.38 -1.67 -19.11
C ASP A 242 11.95 -2.64 -18.00
N LEU A 243 10.76 -2.45 -17.44
CA LEU A 243 10.22 -3.32 -16.39
C LEU A 243 9.94 -4.74 -16.91
N ILE A 244 9.36 -4.84 -18.11
CA ILE A 244 9.03 -6.14 -18.71
C ILE A 244 10.31 -6.89 -19.08
N GLU A 245 11.30 -6.23 -19.68
CA GLU A 245 12.59 -6.84 -20.03
C GLU A 245 13.32 -7.36 -18.78
N LYS A 246 13.39 -6.54 -17.72
CA LYS A 246 13.98 -6.95 -16.43
C LYS A 246 13.20 -8.08 -15.79
N GLY A 247 11.87 -8.06 -15.87
CA GLY A 247 10.99 -9.13 -15.38
C GLY A 247 11.23 -10.47 -16.11
N GLN A 248 11.36 -10.44 -17.45
CA GLN A 248 11.70 -11.61 -18.26
C GLN A 248 13.09 -12.17 -17.89
N TRP A 249 14.07 -11.29 -17.71
CA TRP A 249 15.41 -11.70 -17.26
C TRP A 249 15.37 -12.37 -15.88
N ALA A 250 14.64 -11.76 -14.93
CA ALA A 250 14.50 -12.29 -13.58
C ALA A 250 13.88 -13.69 -13.58
N THR A 251 12.89 -13.95 -14.44
CA THR A 251 12.23 -15.27 -14.55
C THR A 251 13.13 -16.36 -15.11
N LYS A 252 14.09 -16.03 -15.98
CA LYS A 252 15.11 -17.00 -16.41
C LYS A 252 16.02 -17.44 -15.25
N LYS A 253 16.26 -16.54 -14.30
CA LYS A 253 17.11 -16.79 -13.13
C LYS A 253 16.33 -17.44 -11.97
N PHE A 254 15.07 -17.06 -11.81
CA PHE A 254 14.17 -17.54 -10.77
C PHE A 254 12.88 -18.06 -11.42
N PRO A 255 12.80 -19.38 -11.70
CA PRO A 255 11.62 -19.94 -12.34
C PRO A 255 10.41 -19.85 -11.40
N TYR A 256 9.50 -18.93 -11.72
CA TYR A 256 8.19 -18.80 -11.07
C TYR A 256 7.11 -19.25 -12.07
N PRO A 257 6.08 -20.01 -11.65
CA PRO A 257 5.00 -20.47 -12.54
C PRO A 257 4.24 -19.26 -13.08
N THR A 258 4.52 -18.90 -14.33
CA THR A 258 3.98 -17.71 -15.02
C THR A 258 3.70 -18.08 -16.46
N PHE A 259 2.94 -17.24 -17.19
CA PHE A 259 2.45 -17.54 -18.54
C PHE A 259 3.52 -17.73 -19.63
N GLY A 260 4.82 -17.70 -19.30
CA GLY A 260 5.94 -18.01 -20.19
C GLY A 260 6.21 -16.95 -21.28
N ILE A 261 5.16 -16.43 -21.90
CA ILE A 261 5.19 -15.35 -22.88
C ILE A 261 4.79 -14.05 -22.17
N ARG A 262 5.75 -13.13 -22.07
CA ARG A 262 5.52 -11.79 -21.51
C ARG A 262 5.74 -10.73 -22.57
N GLY A 263 4.95 -9.67 -22.53
CA GLY A 263 5.16 -8.54 -23.41
C GLY A 263 4.12 -7.47 -23.26
N ILE A 264 4.33 -6.40 -24.00
CA ILE A 264 3.40 -5.29 -24.12
C ILE A 264 3.26 -4.96 -25.60
N THR A 265 2.03 -4.72 -26.05
CA THR A 265 1.76 -4.34 -27.43
C THR A 265 0.77 -3.19 -27.48
N THR A 266 0.91 -2.32 -28.45
CA THR A 266 -0.11 -1.30 -28.78
C THR A 266 -1.20 -1.86 -29.71
N ILE A 267 -1.02 -3.07 -30.23
CA ILE A 267 -1.89 -3.68 -31.23
C ILE A 267 -2.99 -4.49 -30.55
N ALA A 268 -4.20 -3.94 -30.52
CA ALA A 268 -5.34 -4.53 -29.82
C ALA A 268 -5.70 -5.95 -30.29
N TRP A 269 -5.71 -6.20 -31.61
CA TRP A 269 -6.07 -7.52 -32.13
C TRP A 269 -5.03 -8.59 -31.75
N LEU A 270 -3.74 -8.23 -31.74
CA LEU A 270 -2.66 -9.12 -31.33
C LEU A 270 -2.81 -9.48 -29.85
N HIS A 271 -3.06 -8.48 -29.00
CA HIS A 271 -3.33 -8.70 -27.58
C HIS A 271 -4.50 -9.67 -27.37
N TRP A 272 -5.66 -9.43 -27.99
CA TRP A 272 -6.83 -10.32 -27.84
C TRP A 272 -6.61 -11.72 -28.41
N THR A 273 -5.82 -11.85 -29.48
CA THR A 273 -5.42 -13.16 -30.01
C THR A 273 -4.60 -13.92 -28.97
N VAL A 274 -3.59 -13.27 -28.37
CA VAL A 274 -2.75 -13.89 -27.35
C VAL A 274 -3.57 -14.28 -26.11
N VAL A 275 -4.45 -13.39 -25.63
CA VAL A 275 -5.36 -13.66 -24.49
C VAL A 275 -6.27 -14.86 -24.79
N LEU A 276 -6.87 -14.92 -25.98
CA LEU A 276 -7.74 -16.03 -26.37
C LEU A 276 -7.01 -17.37 -26.31
N PHE A 277 -5.80 -17.45 -26.87
CA PHE A 277 -5.05 -18.71 -26.97
C PHE A 277 -4.29 -19.11 -25.70
N LEU A 278 -3.80 -18.15 -24.91
CA LEU A 278 -2.96 -18.43 -23.74
C LEU A 278 -3.71 -18.37 -22.42
N GLU A 279 -4.86 -17.69 -22.35
CA GLU A 279 -5.64 -17.54 -21.12
C GLU A 279 -7.00 -18.23 -21.25
N TRP A 280 -7.83 -17.84 -22.23
CA TRP A 280 -9.23 -18.28 -22.29
C TRP A 280 -9.41 -19.72 -22.76
N LEU A 281 -8.80 -20.10 -23.89
CA LEU A 281 -8.91 -21.47 -24.44
C LEU A 281 -8.40 -22.53 -23.46
N PRO A 282 -7.20 -22.39 -22.84
CA PRO A 282 -6.74 -23.34 -21.84
C PRO A 282 -7.68 -23.41 -20.61
N SER A 283 -8.18 -22.27 -20.14
CA SER A 283 -9.12 -22.24 -19.00
C SER A 283 -10.41 -23.01 -19.31
N ILE A 284 -11.02 -22.77 -20.47
CA ILE A 284 -12.25 -23.48 -20.88
C ILE A 284 -11.99 -24.98 -21.03
N LEU A 285 -10.86 -25.37 -21.64
CA LEU A 285 -10.48 -26.78 -21.78
C LEU A 285 -10.32 -27.44 -20.40
N CYS A 286 -9.63 -26.78 -19.46
CA CYS A 286 -9.47 -27.30 -18.09
C CYS A 286 -10.81 -27.48 -17.36
N ASP A 287 -11.76 -26.56 -17.53
CA ASP A 287 -13.07 -26.64 -16.89
C ASP A 287 -13.94 -27.76 -17.47
N THR A 288 -13.80 -28.05 -18.76
CA THR A 288 -14.57 -29.11 -19.45
C THR A 288 -14.07 -30.54 -19.20
N ILE A 289 -12.86 -30.74 -18.66
CA ILE A 289 -12.31 -32.07 -18.34
C ILE A 289 -12.86 -32.55 -16.98
N PRO A 290 -13.62 -33.67 -16.90
CA PRO A 290 -14.12 -34.23 -15.65
C PRO A 290 -12.99 -34.66 -14.71
N SER A 291 -13.16 -34.41 -13.41
CA SER A 291 -12.12 -34.56 -12.36
C SER A 291 -11.76 -35.99 -11.95
N ASP A 292 -12.22 -37.01 -12.69
CA ASP A 292 -12.19 -38.41 -12.23
C ASP A 292 -10.90 -39.18 -12.56
N SER A 293 -9.85 -38.49 -13.02
CA SER A 293 -8.53 -39.09 -13.21
C SER A 293 -7.51 -38.47 -12.26
N PHE A 294 -6.78 -39.33 -11.53
CA PHE A 294 -5.80 -38.95 -10.50
C PHE A 294 -4.69 -38.02 -11.04
N GLU A 295 -4.42 -38.06 -12.36
CA GLU A 295 -3.49 -37.16 -13.06
C GLU A 295 -4.06 -35.76 -13.32
N ALA A 296 -5.39 -35.62 -13.53
CA ALA A 296 -6.03 -34.33 -13.77
C ALA A 296 -5.95 -33.37 -12.57
N HIS A 297 -5.78 -33.92 -11.36
CA HIS A 297 -5.60 -33.13 -10.14
C HIS A 297 -4.23 -32.41 -10.10
N SER A 298 -3.19 -33.00 -10.69
CA SER A 298 -1.85 -32.41 -10.78
C SER A 298 -1.81 -31.27 -11.81
N TRP A 299 -2.40 -31.50 -13.00
CA TRP A 299 -2.52 -30.49 -14.05
C TRP A 299 -3.41 -29.32 -13.66
N ARG A 300 -4.55 -29.60 -13.00
CA ARG A 300 -5.39 -28.54 -12.42
C ARG A 300 -4.63 -27.74 -11.37
N LYS A 301 -3.83 -28.32 -10.48
CA LYS A 301 -3.04 -27.53 -9.50
C LYS A 301 -1.96 -26.65 -10.14
N LEU A 302 -1.32 -27.12 -11.22
CA LEU A 302 -0.31 -26.34 -11.94
C LEU A 302 -0.92 -25.16 -12.72
N LEU A 303 -2.08 -25.37 -13.37
CA LEU A 303 -2.79 -24.33 -14.16
C LEU A 303 -3.73 -23.44 -13.32
N ILE A 304 -4.31 -23.93 -12.23
CA ILE A 304 -5.10 -23.12 -11.30
C ILE A 304 -4.18 -22.17 -10.51
N CYS A 305 -2.93 -22.55 -10.23
CA CYS A 305 -1.95 -21.60 -9.69
C CYS A 305 -1.66 -20.43 -10.66
N THR A 306 -1.84 -20.61 -11.97
CA THR A 306 -1.69 -19.54 -12.97
C THR A 306 -2.98 -18.74 -13.21
N CYS A 307 -4.16 -19.31 -13.01
CA CYS A 307 -5.44 -18.62 -13.22
C CYS A 307 -6.04 -17.97 -11.96
N SER A 308 -5.65 -18.39 -10.75
CA SER A 308 -6.24 -17.89 -9.49
C SER A 308 -5.59 -16.63 -8.92
N GLY A 309 -4.70 -15.98 -9.68
CA GLY A 309 -4.01 -14.74 -9.29
C GLY A 309 -4.72 -13.46 -9.74
N VAL A 310 -6.02 -13.53 -10.04
CA VAL A 310 -6.88 -12.38 -10.39
C VAL A 310 -7.71 -11.94 -9.18
#